data_AF-A0A821HGA5-F1
#
_entry.id   AF-A0A821HGA5-F1
#
_cell.length_a   1.000
_cell.length_b   1.000
_cell.length_c   1.000
_cell.angle_alpha   90.00
_cell.angle_beta   90.00
_cell.angle_gamma   90.00
#
_symmetry.space_group_name_H-M   'P 1'
#
loop_
_entity.id
_entity.type
_entity.pdbx_description
1 polymer ?
#
loop_
_entity_poly.entity_id
_entity_poly.type
_entity_poly.pdbx_seq_one_letter_code
_entity_poly.pdbx_strand_id
1 'polypeptide(L)'
;MGLAQHHDAVSGTSKQHVANDYAQRLSDGIDRAIKVINDAYGKLLSKENRTTPIPNQFLCHYSNISVCLPIEEQKQFTLTLWNPTIHPVTIYYRVPVTRQYLIYDPIGNLVSAEYLMIPDTTKNIPGRISSAQNQYVFPASLPALGYSTYYFEEKVDTKKIEHKKVITTTNEECILQNEFLRVEFNNQGYLKHIINLEKNLRVSFTEQGLYWYASYSHVNSTPFSPASGAYIFRPLFPEALPVSVARRINCTKTDTVQSALIIFNEWTSQEFNLYRNASAIEIEWTVGPIPIDDNIGKEIIIRYNTDINNEKKYYTDGNGRQVLERIRDYRPTWHYIPDDPISSNYYPVNSRIWIRDQDRQLTILT
;
A
#
# COMPACT_ATOMS: atom_id res chain seq x y z
N MET A 1 -12.68 17.09 7.01
CA MET A 1 -12.51 15.89 7.85
C MET A 1 -13.75 15.57 8.69
N GLY A 2 -14.20 16.44 9.61
CA GLY A 2 -15.32 16.12 10.51
C GLY A 2 -16.60 15.59 9.82
N LEU A 3 -17.05 16.27 8.76
CA LEU A 3 -18.20 15.82 7.96
C LEU A 3 -18.02 14.42 7.34
N ALA A 4 -16.80 14.08 6.92
CA ALA A 4 -16.50 12.77 6.33
C ALA A 4 -16.58 11.63 7.35
N GLN A 5 -16.68 11.92 8.65
CA GLN A 5 -16.92 10.91 9.70
C GLN A 5 -18.39 10.56 9.87
N HIS A 6 -19.29 11.18 9.09
CA HIS A 6 -20.69 10.79 9.05
C HIS A 6 -20.84 9.30 8.68
N HIS A 7 -21.81 8.62 9.26
CA HIS A 7 -22.03 7.18 9.09
C HIS A 7 -22.50 6.78 7.68
N ASP A 8 -22.77 7.75 6.79
CA ASP A 8 -22.97 7.56 5.35
C ASP A 8 -21.86 8.13 4.46
N ALA A 9 -20.78 8.64 5.07
CA ALA A 9 -19.63 9.18 4.36
C ALA A 9 -18.51 8.13 4.30
N VAL A 10 -17.72 8.00 5.36
CA VAL A 10 -16.59 7.05 5.42
C VAL A 10 -17.01 5.59 5.28
N SER A 11 -18.28 5.26 5.57
CA SER A 11 -18.85 3.93 5.36
C SER A 11 -19.06 3.56 3.89
N GLY A 12 -19.07 4.54 2.98
CA GLY A 12 -19.33 4.32 1.55
C GLY A 12 -20.80 4.09 1.19
N THR A 13 -21.75 4.49 2.06
CA THR A 13 -23.17 4.13 1.90
C THR A 13 -24.09 5.26 1.39
N SER A 14 -23.52 6.40 1.00
CA SER A 14 -24.26 7.49 0.35
C SER A 14 -24.39 7.30 -1.17
N LYS A 15 -25.27 8.09 -1.81
CA LYS A 15 -25.38 8.11 -3.27
C LYS A 15 -24.09 8.67 -3.90
N GLN A 16 -23.77 8.24 -5.12
CA GLN A 16 -22.53 8.63 -5.81
C GLN A 16 -22.29 10.14 -5.86
N HIS A 17 -23.31 10.96 -6.14
CA HIS A 17 -23.13 12.42 -6.18
C HIS A 17 -22.82 13.02 -4.81
N VAL A 18 -23.30 12.41 -3.72
CA VAL A 18 -22.97 12.81 -2.34
C VAL A 18 -21.55 12.37 -1.99
N ALA A 19 -21.15 11.16 -2.38
CA ALA A 19 -19.77 10.71 -2.25
C ALA A 19 -18.78 11.64 -2.99
N ASN A 20 -19.15 12.10 -4.20
CA ASN A 20 -18.39 13.09 -4.96
C ASN A 20 -18.29 14.45 -4.22
N ASP A 21 -19.37 14.93 -3.58
CA ASP A 21 -19.35 16.15 -2.76
C ASP A 21 -18.45 15.98 -1.51
N TYR A 22 -18.47 14.83 -0.84
CA TYR A 22 -17.53 14.55 0.24
C TYR A 22 -16.07 14.59 -0.23
N ALA A 23 -15.76 13.96 -1.37
CA ALA A 23 -14.43 13.96 -1.96
C ALA A 23 -13.97 15.39 -2.33
N GLN A 24 -14.85 16.18 -2.93
CA GLN A 24 -14.59 17.59 -3.26
C GLN A 24 -14.27 18.41 -2.01
N ARG A 25 -15.09 18.31 -0.95
CA ARG A 25 -14.87 19.03 0.31
C ARG A 25 -13.57 18.63 1.01
N LEU A 26 -13.18 17.36 0.91
CA LEU A 26 -11.89 16.90 1.41
C LEU A 26 -10.73 17.50 0.61
N SER A 27 -10.84 17.52 -0.73
CA SER A 27 -9.86 18.18 -1.62
C SER A 27 -9.70 19.67 -1.30
N ASP A 28 -10.80 20.42 -1.18
CA ASP A 28 -10.78 21.84 -0.79
C ASP A 28 -10.10 22.04 0.58
N GLY A 29 -10.31 21.10 1.51
CA GLY A 29 -9.67 21.11 2.81
C GLY A 29 -8.16 20.90 2.73
N ILE A 30 -7.70 19.99 1.87
CA ILE A 30 -6.28 19.75 1.60
C ILE A 30 -5.64 21.01 0.99
N ASP A 31 -6.27 21.63 0.01
CA ASP A 31 -5.77 22.86 -0.63
C ASP A 31 -5.59 24.01 0.37
N ARG A 32 -6.53 24.15 1.32
CA ARG A 32 -6.41 25.12 2.41
C ARG A 32 -5.30 24.75 3.39
N ALA A 33 -5.14 23.47 3.71
CA ALA A 33 -4.07 23.00 4.60
C ALA A 33 -2.68 23.24 4.01
N ILE A 34 -2.50 23.06 2.69
CA ILE A 34 -1.24 23.33 1.99
C ILE A 34 -0.82 24.80 2.15
N LYS A 35 -1.77 25.74 2.14
CA LYS A 35 -1.48 27.17 2.38
C LYS A 35 -0.91 27.39 3.78
N VAL A 36 -1.52 26.78 4.79
CA VAL A 36 -1.03 26.84 6.18
C VAL A 36 0.36 26.21 6.31
N ILE A 37 0.59 25.07 5.66
CA ILE A 37 1.90 24.40 5.63
C ILE A 37 2.95 25.32 4.98
N ASN A 38 2.63 25.98 3.88
CA ASN A 38 3.52 26.94 3.21
C ASN A 38 3.83 28.15 4.10
N ASP A 39 2.85 28.73 4.78
CA ASP A 39 3.06 29.82 5.73
C ASP A 39 3.98 29.40 6.89
N ALA A 40 3.81 28.17 7.38
CA ALA A 40 4.66 27.60 8.43
C ALA A 40 6.10 27.39 7.94
N TYR A 41 6.30 26.78 6.77
CA TYR A 41 7.62 26.62 6.17
C TYR A 41 8.28 27.96 5.88
N GLY A 42 7.51 28.97 5.44
CA GLY A 42 7.99 30.33 5.26
C GLY A 42 8.68 30.90 6.51
N LYS A 43 8.13 30.61 7.70
CA LYS A 43 8.67 31.03 9.01
C LYS A 43 9.76 30.11 9.54
N LEU A 44 9.65 28.79 9.32
CA LEU A 44 10.61 27.81 9.83
C LEU A 44 11.92 27.80 9.01
N LEU A 45 11.83 28.00 7.70
CA LEU A 45 12.97 27.99 6.79
C LEU A 45 13.57 29.39 6.59
N SER A 46 12.96 30.45 7.12
CA SER A 46 13.52 31.80 7.04
C SER A 46 14.76 31.90 7.92
N LYS A 47 15.92 32.13 7.31
CA LYS A 47 17.12 32.58 8.02
C LYS A 47 17.15 34.10 8.05
N GLU A 48 17.67 34.68 9.14
CA GLU A 48 17.98 36.11 9.19
C GLU A 48 18.90 36.47 8.00
N ASN A 49 18.57 37.54 7.27
CA ASN A 49 19.26 38.05 6.07
C ASN A 49 19.02 37.34 4.72
N ARG A 50 17.93 36.57 4.54
CA ARG A 50 17.54 36.10 3.20
C ARG A 50 16.89 37.21 2.36
N THR A 51 17.45 37.49 1.19
CA THR A 51 16.86 38.35 0.15
C THR A 51 15.95 37.60 -0.82
N THR A 52 16.06 36.26 -0.88
CA THR A 52 15.26 35.41 -1.76
C THR A 52 14.08 34.78 -1.02
N PRO A 53 12.85 34.85 -1.58
CA PRO A 53 11.69 34.19 -0.99
C PRO A 53 11.85 32.68 -1.01
N ILE A 54 11.29 32.03 0.02
CA ILE A 54 11.30 30.56 0.14
C ILE A 54 10.35 29.99 -0.92
N PRO A 55 10.78 28.99 -1.71
CA PRO A 55 9.90 28.38 -2.70
C PRO A 55 8.64 27.80 -2.05
N ASN A 56 7.49 28.01 -2.70
CA ASN A 56 6.26 27.33 -2.31
C ASN A 56 6.45 25.81 -2.44
N GLN A 57 5.97 25.10 -1.44
CA GLN A 57 5.89 23.66 -1.38
C GLN A 57 4.62 23.21 -2.11
N PHE A 58 4.78 22.21 -2.98
CA PHE A 58 3.69 21.54 -3.69
C PHE A 58 3.64 20.08 -3.25
N LEU A 59 2.44 19.56 -3.04
CA LEU A 59 2.24 18.15 -2.73
C LEU A 59 1.99 17.35 -4.01
N CYS A 60 2.58 16.16 -4.08
CA CYS A 60 2.32 15.21 -5.15
C CYS A 60 1.22 14.23 -4.71
N HIS A 61 -0.03 14.65 -4.89
CA HIS A 61 -1.23 13.90 -4.45
C HIS A 61 -1.39 12.53 -5.13
N TYR A 62 -0.75 12.33 -6.28
CA TYR A 62 -0.86 11.13 -7.10
C TYR A 62 0.41 10.26 -7.06
N SER A 63 1.18 10.34 -5.96
CA SER A 63 2.39 9.54 -5.77
C SER A 63 2.12 8.03 -5.79
N ASN A 64 0.93 7.61 -5.37
CA ASN A 64 0.46 6.22 -5.41
C ASN A 64 0.37 5.63 -6.83
N ILE A 65 0.18 6.47 -7.85
CA ILE A 65 0.21 6.07 -9.27
C ILE A 65 1.48 6.55 -9.97
N SER A 66 2.53 6.84 -9.19
CA SER A 66 3.82 7.35 -9.66
C SER A 66 3.69 8.62 -10.52
N VAL A 67 2.90 9.59 -10.05
CA VAL A 67 2.71 10.91 -10.69
C VAL A 67 3.11 12.03 -9.73
N CYS A 68 3.95 12.94 -10.18
CA CYS A 68 4.38 14.12 -9.42
C CYS A 68 4.65 15.29 -10.39
N LEU A 69 3.58 15.86 -10.93
CA LEU A 69 3.65 16.89 -11.98
C LEU A 69 4.59 18.07 -11.67
N PRO A 70 4.68 18.61 -10.43
CA PRO A 70 5.56 19.74 -10.13
C PRO A 70 7.05 19.50 -10.43
N ILE A 71 7.52 18.25 -10.49
CA ILE A 71 8.94 17.92 -10.70
C ILE A 71 9.27 17.40 -12.10
N GLU A 72 8.27 17.00 -12.91
CA GLU A 72 8.50 16.30 -14.19
C GLU A 72 9.27 17.14 -15.21
N GLU A 73 9.14 18.46 -15.17
CA GLU A 73 9.81 19.38 -16.10
C GLU A 73 11.07 20.04 -15.50
N GLN A 74 11.36 19.77 -14.23
CA GLN A 74 12.39 20.51 -13.49
C GLN A 74 13.77 19.85 -13.63
N LYS A 75 14.79 20.65 -13.97
CA LYS A 75 16.18 20.19 -13.96
C LYS A 75 16.75 20.08 -12.55
N GLN A 76 16.21 20.83 -11.61
CA GLN A 76 16.59 20.77 -10.21
C GLN A 76 15.34 20.99 -9.37
N PHE A 77 15.22 20.24 -8.27
CA PHE A 77 14.14 20.43 -7.32
C PHE A 77 14.56 19.99 -5.93
N THR A 78 13.75 20.33 -4.94
CA THR A 78 13.95 19.90 -3.56
C THR A 78 12.77 19.09 -3.08
N LEU A 79 13.03 18.05 -2.30
CA LEU A 79 12.02 17.22 -1.65
C LEU A 79 12.16 17.41 -0.14
N THR A 80 11.19 18.09 0.47
CA THR A 80 11.12 18.25 1.92
C THR A 80 10.16 17.23 2.51
N LEU A 81 10.67 16.38 3.40
CA LEU A 81 9.91 15.33 4.07
C LEU A 81 9.73 15.70 5.54
N TRP A 82 8.50 15.66 6.03
CA TRP A 82 8.15 15.95 7.43
C TRP A 82 7.83 14.66 8.19
N ASN A 83 8.43 14.51 9.38
CA ASN A 83 8.12 13.44 10.32
C ASN A 83 7.22 13.98 11.44
N PRO A 84 5.93 13.58 11.47
CA PRO A 84 5.01 13.99 12.52
C PRO A 84 5.16 13.21 13.83
N THR A 85 6.09 12.25 13.91
CA THR A 85 6.26 11.39 15.09
C THR A 85 7.32 11.93 16.05
N ILE A 86 7.24 11.55 17.32
CA ILE A 86 8.17 11.97 18.38
C ILE A 86 9.52 11.22 18.36
N HIS A 87 9.72 10.32 17.41
CA HIS A 87 10.95 9.55 17.27
C HIS A 87 11.57 9.81 15.90
N PRO A 88 12.91 9.80 15.78
CA PRO A 88 13.53 9.81 14.47
C PRO A 88 13.12 8.55 13.69
N VAL A 89 12.91 8.70 12.39
CA VAL A 89 12.53 7.59 11.51
C VAL A 89 13.40 7.60 10.26
N THR A 90 13.73 6.41 9.77
CA THR A 90 14.26 6.24 8.43
C THR A 90 13.20 5.51 7.60
N ILE A 91 12.73 6.15 6.54
CA ILE A 91 11.73 5.60 5.62
C ILE A 91 12.31 5.53 4.22
N TYR A 92 11.87 4.57 3.41
CA TYR A 92 12.24 4.52 2.01
C TYR A 92 11.21 5.29 1.19
N TYR A 93 11.67 6.25 0.40
CA TYR A 93 10.78 7.11 -0.38
C TYR A 93 10.94 6.82 -1.87
N ARG A 94 9.81 6.74 -2.58
CA ARG A 94 9.75 6.58 -4.05
C ARG A 94 9.45 7.91 -4.72
N VAL A 95 10.29 8.33 -5.66
CA VAL A 95 10.10 9.59 -6.41
C VAL A 95 10.02 9.30 -7.90
N PRO A 96 8.87 9.47 -8.57
CA PRO A 96 8.77 9.32 -10.02
C PRO A 96 9.53 10.45 -10.72
N VAL A 97 10.31 10.11 -11.74
CA VAL A 97 11.19 11.05 -12.43
C VAL A 97 11.20 10.82 -13.95
N THR A 98 11.43 11.90 -14.68
CA THR A 98 11.56 11.95 -16.14
C THR A 98 13.02 12.04 -16.59
N ARG A 99 13.93 12.36 -15.66
CA ARG A 99 15.35 12.59 -15.87
C ARG A 99 16.14 11.83 -14.79
N GLN A 100 17.45 11.75 -14.98
CA GLN A 100 18.36 11.25 -13.96
C GLN A 100 18.89 12.40 -13.11
N TYR A 101 18.95 12.19 -11.81
CA TYR A 101 19.38 13.18 -10.83
C TYR A 101 20.49 12.61 -9.93
N LEU A 102 21.39 13.49 -9.49
CA LEU A 102 22.16 13.28 -8.28
C LEU A 102 21.31 13.74 -7.10
N ILE A 103 21.26 12.93 -6.04
CA ILE A 103 20.47 13.20 -4.83
C ILE A 103 21.42 13.53 -3.70
N TYR A 104 21.25 14.70 -3.09
CA TYR A 104 22.02 15.12 -1.93
C TYR A 104 21.15 15.20 -0.68
N ASP A 105 21.74 14.81 0.44
CA ASP A 105 21.13 14.92 1.77
C ASP A 105 21.16 16.38 2.29
N PRO A 106 20.54 16.68 3.45
CA PRO A 106 20.50 18.03 4.00
C PRO A 106 21.87 18.65 4.32
N ILE A 107 22.94 17.85 4.40
CA ILE A 107 24.30 18.30 4.72
C ILE A 107 25.23 18.26 3.49
N GLY A 108 24.70 17.93 2.31
CA GLY A 108 25.39 17.99 1.02
C GLY A 108 26.10 16.69 0.60
N ASN A 109 25.88 15.57 1.30
CA ASN A 109 26.45 14.29 0.87
C ASN A 109 25.58 13.63 -0.20
N LEU A 110 26.22 12.90 -1.12
CA LEU A 110 25.52 12.10 -2.11
C LEU A 110 24.79 10.91 -1.45
N VAL A 111 23.50 10.78 -1.74
CA VAL A 111 22.65 9.69 -1.25
C VAL A 111 22.73 8.51 -2.20
N SER A 112 22.93 7.31 -1.64
CA SER A 112 22.78 6.06 -2.40
C SER A 112 21.31 5.83 -2.71
N ALA A 113 20.96 5.81 -4.00
CA ALA A 113 19.59 5.67 -4.47
C ALA A 113 19.52 4.70 -5.65
N GLU A 114 18.45 3.90 -5.69
CA GLU A 114 18.18 2.98 -6.79
C GLU A 114 17.33 3.68 -7.84
N TYR A 115 17.74 3.58 -9.10
CA TYR A 115 16.97 4.09 -10.24
C TYR A 115 16.25 2.92 -10.91
N LEU A 116 14.94 2.81 -10.66
CA LEU A 116 14.11 1.69 -11.08
C LEU A 116 13.13 2.11 -12.16
N MET A 117 12.73 1.17 -13.03
CA MET A 117 11.61 1.38 -13.94
C MET A 117 10.30 1.32 -13.13
N ILE A 118 9.35 2.20 -13.46
CA ILE A 118 7.99 2.10 -12.92
C ILE A 118 7.31 0.89 -13.58
N PRO A 119 6.72 -0.05 -12.82
CA PRO A 119 6.03 -1.21 -13.36
C PRO A 119 4.96 -0.85 -14.40
N ASP A 120 4.79 -1.69 -15.43
CA ASP A 120 3.73 -1.51 -16.43
C ASP A 120 2.33 -1.53 -15.78
N THR A 121 2.15 -2.33 -14.72
CA THR A 121 0.91 -2.36 -13.94
C THR A 121 0.55 -0.99 -13.37
N THR A 122 1.54 -0.21 -12.90
CA THR A 122 1.34 1.16 -12.42
C THR A 122 1.20 2.15 -13.58
N LYS A 123 2.01 2.03 -14.64
CA LYS A 123 1.96 2.93 -15.80
C LYS A 123 0.62 2.86 -16.53
N ASN A 124 -0.03 1.70 -16.52
CA ASN A 124 -1.29 1.45 -17.19
C ASN A 124 -2.54 1.74 -16.33
N ILE A 125 -2.37 2.25 -15.09
CA ILE A 125 -3.51 2.62 -14.24
C ILE A 125 -4.36 3.68 -14.97
N PRO A 126 -5.68 3.45 -15.16
CA PRO A 126 -6.57 4.42 -15.78
C PRO A 126 -6.54 5.78 -15.05
N GLY A 127 -6.41 6.87 -15.82
CA GLY A 127 -6.32 8.22 -15.28
C GLY A 127 -4.90 8.66 -14.89
N ARG A 128 -3.88 7.79 -15.02
CA ARG A 128 -2.49 8.19 -14.87
C ARG A 128 -2.06 9.09 -16.03
N ILE A 129 -1.76 10.35 -15.72
CA ILE A 129 -1.24 11.34 -16.67
C ILE A 129 0.15 11.76 -16.19
N SER A 130 1.19 11.14 -16.74
CA SER A 130 2.60 11.43 -16.40
C SER A 130 3.55 10.89 -17.45
N SER A 131 4.63 11.63 -17.68
CA SER A 131 5.73 11.24 -18.56
C SER A 131 6.80 10.40 -17.85
N ALA A 132 6.76 10.33 -16.51
CA ALA A 132 7.73 9.57 -15.72
C ALA A 132 7.70 8.08 -16.08
N GLN A 133 8.86 7.53 -16.43
CA GLN A 133 9.06 6.10 -16.74
C GLN A 133 9.86 5.38 -15.65
N ASN A 134 10.54 6.16 -14.81
CA ASN A 134 11.44 5.68 -13.79
C ASN A 134 11.14 6.33 -12.46
N GLN A 135 11.65 5.74 -11.40
CA GLN A 135 11.56 6.27 -10.05
C GLN A 135 12.87 6.05 -9.30
N TYR A 136 13.18 6.97 -8.41
CA TYR A 136 14.21 6.76 -7.40
C TYR A 136 13.63 6.10 -6.16
N VAL A 137 14.36 5.16 -5.57
CA VAL A 137 14.10 4.61 -4.24
C VAL A 137 15.32 4.85 -3.38
N PHE A 138 15.16 5.57 -2.27
CA PHE A 138 16.27 5.89 -1.38
C PHE A 138 15.82 6.01 0.08
N PRO A 139 16.73 5.77 1.05
CA PRO A 139 16.43 5.98 2.46
C PRO A 139 16.44 7.47 2.81
N ALA A 140 15.36 7.93 3.42
CA ALA A 140 15.22 9.27 3.97
C ALA A 140 15.20 9.20 5.52
N SER A 141 16.16 9.85 6.15
CA SER A 141 16.28 9.94 7.62
C SER A 141 15.70 11.26 8.10
N LEU A 142 14.72 11.18 8.98
CA LEU A 142 13.95 12.32 9.46
C LEU A 142 14.10 12.43 10.99
N PRO A 143 14.39 13.63 11.53
CA PRO A 143 14.40 13.83 12.98
C PRO A 143 12.99 13.73 13.57
N ALA A 144 12.90 13.54 14.89
CA ALA A 144 11.63 13.60 15.62
C ALA A 144 10.97 14.98 15.46
N LEU A 145 9.67 15.02 15.18
CA LEU A 145 8.87 16.24 15.01
C LEU A 145 9.57 17.29 14.14
N GLY A 146 10.15 16.85 13.02
CA GLY A 146 11.00 17.71 12.19
C GLY A 146 10.97 17.30 10.73
N TYR A 147 11.77 17.99 9.92
CA TYR A 147 11.88 17.74 8.49
C TYR A 147 13.32 17.51 8.05
N SER A 148 13.47 16.97 6.84
CA SER A 148 14.73 16.94 6.12
C SER A 148 14.47 17.27 4.65
N THR A 149 15.37 18.03 4.05
CA THR A 149 15.27 18.45 2.65
C THR A 149 16.37 17.79 1.84
N TYR A 150 15.95 17.05 0.82
CA TYR A 150 16.81 16.41 -0.16
C TYR A 150 16.86 17.24 -1.44
N TYR A 151 18.01 17.29 -2.09
CA TYR A 151 18.26 18.10 -3.27
C TYR A 151 18.51 17.21 -4.48
N PHE A 152 17.73 17.44 -5.54
CA PHE A 152 17.83 16.71 -6.79
C PHE A 152 18.42 17.63 -7.85
N GLU A 153 19.55 17.22 -8.42
CA GLU A 153 20.22 17.96 -9.49
C GLU A 153 20.38 17.10 -10.73
N GLU A 154 19.87 17.57 -11.89
CA GLU A 154 19.96 16.84 -13.15
C GLU A 154 21.41 16.46 -13.43
N LYS A 155 21.61 15.17 -13.69
CA LYS A 155 22.91 14.63 -14.01
C LYS A 155 23.29 15.07 -15.43
N VAL A 156 24.19 16.05 -15.53
CA VAL A 156 24.78 16.46 -16.80
C VAL A 156 25.90 15.48 -17.17
N ASP A 157 25.67 14.70 -18.21
CA ASP A 157 26.48 13.55 -18.59
C ASP A 157 27.96 13.96 -18.83
N THR A 158 28.85 13.54 -17.94
CA THR A 158 30.30 13.55 -18.20
C THR A 158 30.99 12.21 -17.97
N LYS A 159 30.35 11.23 -17.31
CA LYS A 159 30.81 9.82 -17.28
C LYS A 159 29.61 8.90 -17.04
N LYS A 160 29.44 7.90 -17.93
CA LYS A 160 28.55 6.74 -17.72
C LYS A 160 28.87 6.14 -16.35
N ILE A 161 27.92 6.26 -15.41
CA ILE A 161 28.03 5.51 -14.15
C ILE A 161 27.43 4.15 -14.45
N GLU A 162 28.21 3.10 -14.22
CA GLU A 162 27.70 1.74 -14.10
C GLU A 162 26.66 1.73 -12.98
N HIS A 163 25.37 1.79 -13.32
CA HIS A 163 24.35 1.43 -12.36
C HIS A 163 24.62 0.00 -11.93
N LYS A 164 24.66 -0.24 -10.61
CA LYS A 164 24.76 -1.60 -10.06
C LYS A 164 23.72 -2.47 -10.78
N LYS A 165 24.17 -3.63 -11.25
CA LYS A 165 23.40 -4.54 -12.09
C LYS A 165 22.10 -4.89 -11.37
N VAL A 166 20.99 -4.28 -11.77
CA VAL A 166 19.66 -4.67 -11.32
C VAL A 166 19.45 -6.09 -11.82
N ILE A 167 19.38 -7.04 -10.90
CA ILE A 167 19.13 -8.43 -11.26
C ILE A 167 17.61 -8.60 -11.31
N THR A 168 17.08 -8.60 -12.53
CA THR A 168 15.72 -9.03 -12.80
C THR A 168 15.78 -10.48 -13.28
N THR A 169 15.36 -11.41 -12.44
CA THR A 169 15.25 -12.82 -12.80
C THR A 169 13.81 -13.14 -13.14
N THR A 170 13.61 -13.71 -14.33
CA THR A 170 12.36 -14.35 -14.73
C THR A 170 12.58 -15.86 -14.68
N ASN A 171 11.65 -16.60 -14.07
CA ASN A 171 11.62 -18.08 -14.00
C ASN A 171 12.60 -18.79 -13.04
N GLU A 172 13.29 -18.08 -12.14
CA GLU A 172 13.99 -18.67 -10.98
C GLU A 172 13.17 -18.51 -9.69
N GLU A 173 13.47 -19.29 -8.65
CA GLU A 173 12.84 -19.13 -7.33
C GLU A 173 13.04 -17.69 -6.84
N CYS A 174 11.93 -16.98 -6.64
CA CYS A 174 11.99 -15.61 -6.16
C CYS A 174 12.10 -15.60 -4.63
N ILE A 175 13.25 -15.15 -4.15
CA ILE A 175 13.56 -15.06 -2.72
C ILE A 175 13.97 -13.64 -2.41
N LEU A 176 13.20 -12.93 -1.59
CA LEU A 176 13.56 -11.62 -1.05
C LEU A 176 14.20 -11.83 0.32
N GLN A 177 15.33 -11.18 0.60
CA GLN A 177 15.99 -11.33 1.90
C GLN A 177 16.72 -10.06 2.31
N ASN A 178 16.50 -9.63 3.56
CA ASN A 178 17.27 -8.58 4.21
C ASN A 178 17.86 -9.09 5.54
N GLU A 179 18.26 -8.19 6.42
CA GLU A 179 18.86 -8.49 7.71
C GLU A 179 17.89 -9.20 8.69
N PHE A 180 16.58 -9.04 8.53
CA PHE A 180 15.55 -9.47 9.49
C PHE A 180 14.61 -10.56 8.95
N LEU A 181 14.32 -10.52 7.66
CA LEU A 181 13.29 -11.33 7.03
C LEU A 181 13.79 -11.99 5.75
N ARG A 182 13.25 -13.18 5.49
CA ARG A 182 13.35 -13.88 4.22
C ARG A 182 11.95 -14.28 3.73
N VAL A 183 11.63 -13.91 2.50
CA VAL A 183 10.33 -14.14 1.85
C VAL A 183 10.56 -14.99 0.62
N GLU A 184 9.93 -16.15 0.56
CA GLU A 184 10.13 -17.13 -0.51
C GLU A 184 8.85 -17.32 -1.29
N PHE A 185 8.97 -17.24 -2.62
CA PHE A 185 7.91 -17.53 -3.57
C PHE A 185 8.28 -18.76 -4.39
N ASN A 186 7.29 -19.57 -4.77
CA ASN A 186 7.52 -20.64 -5.75
C ASN A 186 7.58 -20.08 -7.19
N ASN A 187 8.00 -20.91 -8.14
CA ASN A 187 8.12 -20.52 -9.56
C ASN A 187 6.79 -20.11 -10.21
N GLN A 188 5.66 -20.44 -9.58
CA GLN A 188 4.33 -20.05 -10.02
C GLN A 188 3.87 -18.74 -9.38
N GLY A 189 4.69 -18.05 -8.57
CA GLY A 189 4.35 -16.77 -7.94
C GLY A 189 3.45 -16.90 -6.69
N TYR A 190 3.43 -18.05 -6.03
CA TYR A 190 2.76 -18.20 -4.74
C TYR A 190 3.73 -17.92 -3.61
N LEU A 191 3.32 -17.11 -2.64
CA LEU A 191 4.05 -16.98 -1.38
C LEU A 191 4.09 -18.35 -0.69
N LYS A 192 5.30 -18.81 -0.36
CA LYS A 192 5.55 -20.12 0.26
C LYS A 192 5.90 -19.94 1.73
N HIS A 193 6.91 -19.12 2.02
CA HIS A 193 7.41 -18.94 3.38
C HIS A 193 7.71 -17.47 3.67
N ILE A 194 7.40 -17.07 4.91
CA ILE A 194 7.99 -15.89 5.54
C ILE A 194 8.78 -16.39 6.75
N ILE A 195 10.06 -16.03 6.79
CA ILE A 195 11.00 -16.48 7.82
C ILE A 195 11.54 -15.22 8.52
N ASN A 196 11.34 -15.15 9.83
CA ASN A 196 12.03 -14.19 10.69
C ASN A 196 13.40 -14.76 11.06
N LEU A 197 14.46 -14.10 10.60
CA LEU A 197 15.84 -14.57 10.72
C LEU A 197 16.39 -14.41 12.13
N GLU A 198 15.93 -13.40 12.89
CA GLU A 198 16.38 -13.17 14.26
C GLU A 198 15.89 -14.24 15.24
N LYS A 199 14.61 -14.62 15.10
CA LYS A 199 13.95 -15.60 15.98
C LYS A 199 13.94 -17.01 15.39
N ASN A 200 14.44 -17.19 14.17
CA ASN A 200 14.34 -18.43 13.40
C ASN A 200 12.90 -18.99 13.35
N LEU A 201 11.91 -18.08 13.22
CA LEU A 201 10.49 -18.44 13.13
C LEU A 201 10.06 -18.46 11.67
N ARG A 202 9.34 -19.51 11.27
CA ARG A 202 8.82 -19.67 9.92
C ARG A 202 7.30 -19.81 9.93
N VAL A 203 6.65 -19.07 9.05
CA VAL A 203 5.24 -19.24 8.68
C VAL A 203 5.19 -19.79 7.27
N SER A 204 4.48 -20.91 7.08
CA SER A 204 4.26 -21.51 5.76
C SER A 204 2.87 -21.14 5.25
N PHE A 205 2.80 -20.78 3.98
CA PHE A 205 1.58 -20.39 3.30
C PHE A 205 1.15 -21.52 2.37
N THR A 206 -0.08 -22.00 2.55
CA THR A 206 -0.71 -22.95 1.63
C THR A 206 -1.36 -22.22 0.46
N GLU A 207 -1.93 -21.04 0.74
CA GLU A 207 -2.50 -20.15 -0.27
C GLU A 207 -2.26 -18.69 0.10
N GLN A 208 -1.88 -17.90 -0.89
CA GLN A 208 -1.88 -16.45 -0.80
C GLN A 208 -2.22 -15.86 -2.17
N GLY A 209 -3.10 -14.87 -2.18
CA GLY A 209 -3.44 -14.13 -3.39
C GLY A 209 -4.77 -13.39 -3.31
N LEU A 210 -5.20 -12.89 -4.46
CA LEU A 210 -6.47 -12.20 -4.65
C LEU A 210 -7.57 -13.21 -5.03
N TYR A 211 -8.70 -13.11 -4.34
CA TYR A 211 -9.91 -13.91 -4.56
C TYR A 211 -11.11 -12.97 -4.63
N TRP A 212 -12.29 -13.51 -4.96
CA TRP A 212 -13.52 -12.75 -4.94
C TRP A 212 -14.71 -13.61 -4.53
N TYR A 213 -15.66 -12.98 -3.84
CA TYR A 213 -16.99 -13.54 -3.66
C TYR A 213 -17.93 -13.00 -4.73
N ALA A 214 -18.73 -13.89 -5.33
CA ALA A 214 -19.82 -13.49 -6.20
C ALA A 214 -20.93 -12.87 -5.36
N SER A 215 -21.37 -11.66 -5.70
CA SER A 215 -22.44 -10.98 -4.98
C SER A 215 -23.80 -11.62 -5.27
N TYR A 216 -24.60 -11.88 -4.24
CA TYR A 216 -25.99 -12.31 -4.39
C TYR A 216 -26.84 -11.17 -5.00
N SER A 217 -27.52 -11.41 -6.13
CA SER A 217 -28.13 -10.37 -6.97
C SER A 217 -29.65 -10.19 -6.78
N HIS A 218 -30.15 -9.05 -7.27
CA HIS A 218 -31.51 -8.53 -7.04
C HIS A 218 -32.66 -9.30 -7.68
N VAL A 219 -32.43 -10.17 -8.67
CA VAL A 219 -33.51 -10.80 -9.45
C VAL A 219 -34.43 -11.66 -8.56
N ASN A 220 -33.92 -12.14 -7.41
CA ASN A 220 -34.68 -12.87 -6.39
C ASN A 220 -34.68 -12.16 -5.02
N SER A 221 -34.38 -10.87 -4.97
CA SER A 221 -34.30 -10.14 -3.69
C SER A 221 -35.70 -9.89 -3.11
N THR A 222 -35.89 -10.30 -1.87
CA THR A 222 -37.08 -9.98 -1.07
C THR A 222 -36.61 -9.23 0.19
N PRO A 223 -37.50 -8.55 0.94
CA PRO A 223 -37.14 -8.00 2.25
C PRO A 223 -36.53 -9.04 3.20
N PHE A 224 -36.82 -10.32 2.99
CA PHE A 224 -36.32 -11.46 3.77
C PHE A 224 -35.09 -12.14 3.15
N SER A 225 -34.64 -11.68 1.98
CA SER A 225 -33.48 -12.20 1.24
C SER A 225 -32.84 -11.04 0.47
N PRO A 226 -32.19 -10.08 1.16
CA PRO A 226 -31.63 -8.90 0.53
C PRO A 226 -30.44 -9.25 -0.38
N ALA A 227 -30.25 -8.49 -1.46
CA ALA A 227 -29.06 -8.57 -2.29
C ALA A 227 -27.83 -8.04 -1.54
N SER A 228 -26.63 -8.45 -2.01
CA SER A 228 -25.39 -7.79 -1.60
C SER A 228 -25.38 -6.34 -2.11
N GLY A 229 -24.78 -5.41 -1.37
CA GLY A 229 -24.73 -4.00 -1.72
C GLY A 229 -23.92 -3.17 -0.75
N ALA A 230 -24.07 -1.84 -0.78
CA ALA A 230 -23.23 -0.92 0.01
C ALA A 230 -23.22 -1.18 1.52
N TYR A 231 -24.29 -1.76 2.07
CA TYR A 231 -24.41 -2.08 3.50
C TYR A 231 -24.22 -3.57 3.81
N ILE A 232 -24.74 -4.43 2.94
CA ILE A 232 -24.90 -5.87 3.21
C ILE A 232 -23.89 -6.60 2.34
N PHE A 233 -22.97 -7.30 2.97
CA PHE A 233 -22.16 -8.31 2.30
C PHE A 233 -22.94 -9.63 2.29
N ARG A 234 -23.37 -10.09 1.12
CA ARG A 234 -24.02 -11.39 0.95
C ARG A 234 -23.42 -12.15 -0.23
N PRO A 235 -22.49 -13.09 0.03
CA PRO A 235 -21.94 -13.91 -1.04
C PRO A 235 -23.00 -14.90 -1.57
N LEU A 236 -23.00 -15.11 -2.88
CA LEU A 236 -23.87 -16.06 -3.57
C LEU A 236 -23.54 -17.51 -3.20
N PHE A 237 -22.25 -17.80 -2.97
CA PHE A 237 -21.73 -19.08 -2.52
C PHE A 237 -20.71 -18.87 -1.40
N PRO A 238 -20.54 -19.83 -0.47
CA PRO A 238 -19.61 -19.68 0.65
C PRO A 238 -18.13 -19.70 0.23
N GLU A 239 -17.82 -20.22 -0.96
CA GLU A 239 -16.46 -20.30 -1.48
C GLU A 239 -16.10 -19.03 -2.26
N ALA A 240 -14.89 -18.49 -2.00
CA ALA A 240 -14.34 -17.42 -2.83
C ALA A 240 -13.51 -18.01 -3.96
N LEU A 241 -13.67 -17.46 -5.16
CA LEU A 241 -12.96 -17.91 -6.36
C LEU A 241 -11.67 -17.10 -6.54
N PRO A 242 -10.56 -17.70 -7.01
CA PRO A 242 -9.36 -16.94 -7.32
C PRO A 242 -9.65 -15.93 -8.45
N VAL A 243 -9.07 -14.73 -8.39
CA VAL A 243 -9.22 -13.75 -9.50
C VAL A 243 -8.54 -14.23 -10.78
N SER A 244 -7.56 -15.11 -10.66
CA SER A 244 -6.90 -15.79 -11.77
C SER A 244 -6.21 -17.07 -11.27
N VAL A 245 -6.25 -18.13 -12.08
CA VAL A 245 -5.50 -19.37 -11.84
C VAL A 245 -4.04 -19.21 -12.28
N ALA A 246 -3.82 -18.45 -13.35
CA ALA A 246 -2.49 -18.14 -13.86
C ALA A 246 -1.98 -16.85 -13.20
N ARG A 247 -0.69 -16.80 -12.89
CA ARG A 247 -0.03 -15.58 -12.42
C ARG A 247 1.40 -15.53 -12.95
N ARG A 248 1.92 -14.33 -13.11
CA ARG A 248 3.32 -14.06 -13.47
C ARG A 248 4.00 -13.37 -12.30
N ILE A 249 5.26 -13.69 -12.06
CA ILE A 249 6.06 -13.06 -11.00
C ILE A 249 7.32 -12.42 -11.61
N ASN A 250 7.53 -11.15 -11.31
CA ASN A 250 8.72 -10.40 -11.69
C ASN A 250 9.46 -9.98 -10.42
N CYS A 251 10.71 -10.41 -10.29
CA CYS A 251 11.49 -10.10 -9.10
C CYS A 251 12.64 -9.16 -9.40
N THR A 252 12.76 -8.12 -8.58
CA THR A 252 13.76 -7.07 -8.70
C THR A 252 14.60 -7.08 -7.44
N LYS A 253 15.92 -7.23 -7.56
CA LYS A 253 16.84 -7.17 -6.43
C LYS A 253 17.79 -5.99 -6.59
N THR A 254 17.80 -5.13 -5.57
CA THR A 254 18.76 -4.03 -5.41
C THR A 254 19.33 -4.04 -3.98
N ASP A 255 20.28 -3.16 -3.71
CA ASP A 255 20.86 -3.02 -2.36
C ASP A 255 19.90 -2.34 -1.38
N THR A 256 18.93 -1.59 -1.88
CA THR A 256 18.02 -0.75 -1.09
C THR A 256 16.66 -1.41 -0.89
N VAL A 257 16.13 -2.04 -1.94
CA VAL A 257 14.82 -2.70 -1.96
C VAL A 257 14.87 -3.96 -2.81
N GLN A 258 14.23 -5.02 -2.33
CA GLN A 258 13.92 -6.19 -3.14
C GLN A 258 12.41 -6.29 -3.28
N SER A 259 11.91 -6.47 -4.50
CA SER A 259 10.49 -6.58 -4.76
C SER A 259 10.10 -7.82 -5.55
N ALA A 260 8.90 -8.32 -5.29
CA ALA A 260 8.24 -9.38 -6.05
C ALA A 260 6.88 -8.87 -6.51
N LEU A 261 6.77 -8.53 -7.80
CA LEU A 261 5.53 -8.11 -8.43
C LEU A 261 4.82 -9.34 -9.01
N ILE A 262 3.65 -9.65 -8.45
CA ILE A 262 2.77 -10.71 -8.89
C ILE A 262 1.64 -10.10 -9.72
N ILE A 263 1.54 -10.51 -10.99
CA ILE A 263 0.49 -10.10 -11.91
C ILE A 263 -0.48 -11.27 -12.05
N PHE A 264 -1.72 -11.10 -11.56
CA PHE A 264 -2.74 -12.14 -11.64
C PHE A 264 -3.47 -12.10 -12.99
N ASN A 265 -3.84 -10.91 -13.45
CA ASN A 265 -4.47 -10.65 -14.74
C ASN A 265 -4.33 -9.14 -15.10
N GLU A 266 -4.97 -8.71 -16.19
CA GLU A 266 -4.85 -7.34 -16.71
C GLU A 266 -5.40 -6.23 -15.77
N TRP A 267 -6.17 -6.58 -14.74
CA TRP A 267 -6.79 -5.63 -13.81
C TRP A 267 -6.41 -5.88 -12.34
N THR A 268 -5.53 -6.85 -12.05
CA THR A 268 -5.09 -7.15 -10.68
C THR A 268 -3.61 -7.49 -10.59
N SER A 269 -2.93 -6.84 -9.64
CA SER A 269 -1.54 -7.14 -9.29
C SER A 269 -1.27 -6.89 -7.80
N GLN A 270 -0.20 -7.49 -7.29
CA GLN A 270 0.27 -7.32 -5.92
C GLN A 270 1.80 -7.28 -5.91
N GLU A 271 2.39 -6.28 -5.25
CA GLU A 271 3.83 -6.17 -5.10
C GLU A 271 4.24 -6.32 -3.63
N PHE A 272 5.14 -7.26 -3.36
CA PHE A 272 5.80 -7.40 -2.06
C PHE A 272 7.11 -6.66 -2.10
N ASN A 273 7.31 -5.73 -1.18
CA ASN A 273 8.50 -4.90 -1.07
C ASN A 273 9.20 -5.17 0.26
N LEU A 274 10.44 -5.63 0.19
CA LEU A 274 11.32 -5.83 1.33
C LEU A 274 12.48 -4.84 1.24
N TYR A 275 12.39 -3.79 2.04
CA TYR A 275 13.45 -2.79 2.14
C TYR A 275 14.60 -3.29 3.00
N ARG A 276 15.79 -2.77 2.74
CA ARG A 276 16.96 -2.99 3.62
C ARG A 276 16.65 -2.52 5.04
N ASN A 277 17.14 -3.25 6.04
CA ASN A 277 16.92 -2.99 7.47
C ASN A 277 15.44 -2.89 7.92
N ALA A 278 14.48 -3.37 7.13
CA ALA A 278 13.07 -3.38 7.53
C ALA A 278 12.68 -4.71 8.20
N SER A 279 12.00 -4.64 9.34
CA SER A 279 11.47 -5.83 10.04
C SER A 279 10.04 -6.21 9.61
N ALA A 280 9.55 -5.61 8.51
CA ALA A 280 8.23 -5.84 7.96
C ALA A 280 8.27 -5.79 6.42
N ILE A 281 7.27 -6.40 5.79
CA ILE A 281 7.11 -6.41 4.34
C ILE A 281 5.99 -5.43 3.99
N GLU A 282 6.27 -4.51 3.07
CA GLU A 282 5.23 -3.66 2.49
C GLU A 282 4.56 -4.42 1.35
N ILE A 283 3.23 -4.47 1.35
CA ILE A 283 2.46 -5.15 0.33
C ILE A 283 1.54 -4.12 -0.31
N GLU A 284 1.77 -3.82 -1.58
CA GLU A 284 0.90 -2.97 -2.39
C GLU A 284 0.02 -3.85 -3.27
N TRP A 285 -1.25 -3.48 -3.45
CA TRP A 285 -2.15 -4.15 -4.39
C TRP A 285 -2.83 -3.14 -5.30
N THR A 286 -2.95 -3.50 -6.57
CA THR A 286 -3.73 -2.75 -7.56
C THR A 286 -4.89 -3.63 -8.00
N VAL A 287 -6.11 -3.10 -7.88
CA VAL A 287 -7.34 -3.79 -8.28
C VAL A 287 -8.20 -2.80 -9.07
N GLY A 288 -8.49 -3.16 -10.31
CA GLY A 288 -9.50 -2.49 -11.14
C GLY A 288 -9.07 -2.26 -12.58
N PRO A 289 -10.03 -1.94 -13.47
CA PRO A 289 -11.48 -1.94 -13.21
C PRO A 289 -12.00 -3.36 -12.93
N ILE A 290 -12.90 -3.51 -11.95
CA ILE A 290 -13.49 -4.81 -11.63
C ILE A 290 -14.47 -5.18 -12.76
N PRO A 291 -14.26 -6.29 -13.50
CA PRO A 291 -15.09 -6.62 -14.65
C PRO A 291 -16.48 -7.07 -14.18
N ILE A 292 -17.51 -6.48 -14.77
CA ILE A 292 -18.93 -6.75 -14.45
C ILE A 292 -19.78 -7.00 -15.70
N ASP A 293 -19.17 -7.14 -16.87
CA ASP A 293 -19.87 -7.36 -18.15
C ASP A 293 -20.63 -8.70 -18.18
N ASP A 294 -20.27 -9.63 -17.30
CA ASP A 294 -20.95 -10.90 -17.05
C ASP A 294 -22.21 -10.75 -16.17
N ASN A 295 -22.53 -9.53 -15.73
CA ASN A 295 -23.60 -9.20 -14.77
C ASN A 295 -23.41 -9.85 -13.38
N ILE A 296 -22.18 -10.21 -13.00
CA ILE A 296 -21.85 -10.77 -11.69
C ILE A 296 -21.04 -9.74 -10.90
N GLY A 297 -21.63 -9.24 -9.80
CA GLY A 297 -20.91 -8.43 -8.83
C GLY A 297 -19.78 -9.22 -8.17
N LYS A 298 -18.62 -8.59 -8.00
CA LYS A 298 -17.41 -9.24 -7.47
C LYS A 298 -16.85 -8.45 -6.30
N GLU A 299 -16.71 -9.13 -5.17
CA GLU A 299 -16.19 -8.54 -3.93
C GLU A 299 -14.80 -9.10 -3.66
N ILE A 300 -13.78 -8.32 -4.01
CA ILE A 300 -12.37 -8.76 -4.04
C ILE A 300 -11.80 -8.81 -2.63
N ILE A 301 -11.06 -9.89 -2.32
CA ILE A 301 -10.39 -10.10 -1.04
C ILE A 301 -8.92 -10.47 -1.28
N ILE A 302 -8.05 -10.14 -0.34
CA ILE A 302 -6.73 -10.76 -0.22
C ILE A 302 -6.85 -11.87 0.84
N ARG A 303 -6.42 -13.08 0.48
CA ARG A 303 -6.42 -14.23 1.39
C ARG A 303 -4.99 -14.61 1.77
N TYR A 304 -4.77 -14.85 3.06
CA TYR A 304 -3.55 -15.44 3.62
C TYR A 304 -3.93 -16.73 4.34
N ASN A 305 -3.65 -17.88 3.75
CA ASN A 305 -3.86 -19.20 4.35
C ASN A 305 -2.51 -19.74 4.82
N THR A 306 -2.42 -20.10 6.10
CA THR A 306 -1.14 -20.42 6.75
C THR A 306 -1.23 -21.67 7.61
N ASP A 307 -0.08 -22.18 8.00
CA ASP A 307 0.08 -23.27 8.95
C ASP A 307 -0.03 -22.85 10.43
N ILE A 308 -0.44 -21.60 10.73
CA ILE A 308 -0.71 -21.14 12.10
C ILE A 308 -2.03 -21.75 12.58
N ASN A 309 -1.96 -22.58 13.63
CA ASN A 309 -3.16 -23.11 14.28
C ASN A 309 -3.72 -22.09 15.28
N ASN A 310 -4.68 -21.30 14.83
CA ASN A 310 -5.28 -20.24 15.62
C ASN A 310 -6.54 -20.68 16.41
N GLU A 311 -6.93 -21.95 16.39
CA GLU A 311 -8.12 -22.46 17.10
C GLU A 311 -9.40 -21.64 16.84
N LYS A 312 -9.61 -21.19 15.59
CA LYS A 312 -10.71 -20.29 15.18
C LYS A 312 -10.65 -18.85 15.74
N LYS A 313 -9.63 -18.50 16.52
CA LYS A 313 -9.45 -17.18 17.13
C LYS A 313 -8.66 -16.23 16.23
N TYR A 314 -9.09 -14.99 16.16
CA TYR A 314 -8.39 -13.91 15.47
C TYR A 314 -8.70 -12.60 16.16
N TYR A 315 -7.93 -11.56 15.87
CA TYR A 315 -7.96 -10.33 16.64
C TYR A 315 -8.04 -9.14 15.70
N THR A 316 -9.01 -8.26 15.92
CA THR A 316 -9.19 -7.03 15.13
C THR A 316 -9.22 -5.83 16.05
N ASP A 317 -8.78 -4.68 15.54
CA ASP A 317 -8.87 -3.44 16.29
C ASP A 317 -10.30 -2.86 16.31
N GLY A 318 -10.57 -2.04 17.33
CA GLY A 318 -11.71 -1.12 17.39
C GLY A 318 -11.22 0.31 17.23
N ASN A 319 -11.48 0.89 16.04
CA ASN A 319 -11.14 2.27 15.70
C ASN A 319 -9.65 2.64 15.88
N GLY A 320 -8.74 1.72 15.57
CA GLY A 320 -7.29 1.95 15.69
C GLY A 320 -6.74 1.80 17.11
N ARG A 321 -7.58 1.50 18.12
CA ARG A 321 -7.22 1.54 19.54
C ARG A 321 -7.19 0.16 20.18
N GLN A 322 -8.26 -0.21 20.86
CA GLN A 322 -8.37 -1.49 21.57
C GLN A 322 -8.42 -2.64 20.58
N VAL A 323 -8.01 -3.83 21.03
CA VAL A 323 -8.06 -5.05 20.23
C VAL A 323 -9.07 -5.98 20.87
N LEU A 324 -9.92 -6.55 20.02
CA LEU A 324 -10.96 -7.49 20.40
C LEU A 324 -10.63 -8.88 19.87
N GLU A 325 -10.73 -9.88 20.73
CA GLU A 325 -10.72 -11.28 20.31
C GLU A 325 -12.04 -11.62 19.60
N ARG A 326 -11.92 -12.29 18.45
CA ARG A 326 -13.00 -12.81 17.62
C ARG A 326 -12.85 -14.32 17.54
N ILE A 327 -13.97 -15.03 17.64
CA ILE A 327 -14.02 -16.48 17.47
C ILE A 327 -14.99 -16.75 16.33
N ARG A 328 -14.52 -17.46 15.30
CA ARG A 328 -15.35 -17.81 14.13
C ARG A 328 -16.59 -18.60 14.59
N ASP A 329 -17.76 -18.19 14.10
CA ASP A 329 -19.06 -18.80 14.38
C ASP A 329 -19.48 -18.75 15.86
N TYR A 330 -19.06 -17.72 16.60
CA TYR A 330 -19.36 -17.59 18.03
C TYR A 330 -19.81 -16.18 18.42
N ARG A 331 -20.67 -16.11 19.43
CA ARG A 331 -21.12 -14.87 20.07
C ARG A 331 -21.13 -15.06 21.60
N PRO A 332 -20.59 -14.11 22.38
CA PRO A 332 -20.48 -14.28 23.83
C PRO A 332 -21.80 -14.10 24.59
N THR A 333 -22.79 -13.43 23.99
CA THR A 333 -24.00 -12.99 24.69
C THR A 333 -25.27 -13.75 24.30
N TRP A 334 -25.22 -14.65 23.31
CA TRP A 334 -26.34 -15.53 22.95
C TRP A 334 -25.87 -16.80 22.23
N HIS A 335 -26.72 -17.83 22.19
CA HIS A 335 -26.47 -19.02 21.40
C HIS A 335 -26.59 -18.70 19.90
N TYR A 336 -25.46 -18.69 19.21
CA TYR A 336 -25.39 -18.33 17.79
C TYR A 336 -25.49 -19.56 16.89
N ILE A 337 -26.46 -19.55 15.97
CA ILE A 337 -26.60 -20.52 14.89
C ILE A 337 -26.25 -19.75 13.60
N PRO A 338 -25.16 -20.11 12.89
CA PRO A 338 -24.75 -19.36 11.71
C PRO A 338 -25.71 -19.58 10.53
N ASP A 339 -26.48 -18.54 10.17
CA ASP A 339 -27.30 -18.54 8.96
C ASP A 339 -26.48 -18.20 7.70
N ASP A 340 -25.46 -17.33 7.85
CA ASP A 340 -24.44 -17.06 6.84
C ASP A 340 -23.04 -17.17 7.49
N PRO A 341 -22.33 -18.29 7.29
CA PRO A 341 -21.04 -18.53 7.95
C PRO A 341 -19.90 -17.67 7.41
N ILE A 342 -20.10 -16.92 6.32
CA ILE A 342 -19.07 -16.05 5.74
C ILE A 342 -19.26 -14.62 6.25
N SER A 343 -20.37 -13.98 5.87
CA SER A 343 -20.56 -12.55 6.13
C SER A 343 -20.61 -12.24 7.64
N SER A 344 -21.17 -13.15 8.44
CA SER A 344 -21.27 -12.98 9.88
C SER A 344 -19.94 -13.02 10.64
N ASN A 345 -18.84 -13.43 9.99
CA ASN A 345 -17.50 -13.46 10.55
C ASN A 345 -16.60 -12.32 10.04
N TYR A 346 -17.14 -11.42 9.20
CA TYR A 346 -16.45 -10.18 8.83
C TYR A 346 -16.54 -9.14 9.96
N TYR A 347 -15.43 -8.49 10.24
CA TYR A 347 -15.33 -7.42 11.23
C TYR A 347 -14.55 -6.24 10.63
N PRO A 348 -14.83 -5.00 11.08
CA PRO A 348 -14.00 -3.85 10.70
C PRO A 348 -12.55 -4.05 11.13
N VAL A 349 -11.64 -3.68 10.23
CA VAL A 349 -10.20 -3.58 10.48
C VAL A 349 -9.81 -2.17 10.07
N ASN A 350 -9.49 -1.31 11.05
CA ASN A 350 -9.12 0.08 10.79
C ASN A 350 -7.60 0.27 10.81
N SER A 351 -6.86 -0.63 11.46
CA SER A 351 -5.40 -0.53 11.55
C SER A 351 -4.70 -1.87 11.55
N ARG A 352 -5.30 -2.93 12.12
CA ARG A 352 -4.58 -4.20 12.30
C ARG A 352 -5.50 -5.39 12.52
N ILE A 353 -5.09 -6.52 11.96
CA ILE A 353 -5.66 -7.84 12.21
C ILE A 353 -4.54 -8.85 12.38
N TRP A 354 -4.73 -9.85 13.25
CA TRP A 354 -3.78 -10.96 13.34
C TRP A 354 -4.40 -12.29 13.73
N ILE A 355 -3.64 -13.34 13.43
CA ILE A 355 -3.80 -14.70 13.95
C ILE A 355 -2.52 -15.12 14.66
N ARG A 356 -2.63 -16.01 15.64
CA ARG A 356 -1.48 -16.55 16.38
C ARG A 356 -1.73 -17.96 16.86
N ASP A 357 -0.65 -18.72 17.02
CA ASP A 357 -0.59 -19.97 17.76
C ASP A 357 0.28 -19.78 19.03
N GLN A 358 0.83 -20.85 19.60
CA GLN A 358 1.68 -20.78 20.79
C GLN A 358 3.01 -20.06 20.55
N ASP A 359 3.57 -20.15 19.33
CA ASP A 359 4.94 -19.74 19.03
C ASP A 359 5.00 -18.56 18.04
N ARG A 360 3.97 -18.39 17.20
CA ARG A 360 3.98 -17.52 16.02
C ARG A 360 2.76 -16.62 15.97
N GLN A 361 2.95 -15.41 15.46
CA GLN A 361 1.89 -14.46 15.15
C GLN A 361 2.11 -13.86 13.76
N LEU A 362 1.07 -13.89 12.92
CA LEU A 362 1.03 -13.17 11.64
C LEU A 362 0.10 -11.98 11.79
N THR A 363 0.66 -10.77 11.65
CA THR A 363 -0.07 -9.50 11.76
C THR A 363 -0.10 -8.79 10.41
N ILE A 364 -1.27 -8.34 10.00
CA ILE A 364 -1.47 -7.46 8.84
C ILE A 364 -1.85 -6.08 9.37
N LEU A 365 -1.14 -5.06 8.92
CA LEU A 365 -1.43 -3.66 9.20
C LEU A 365 -2.02 -3.02 7.94
N THR A 366 -2.99 -2.12 8.12
CA THR A 366 -3.74 -1.46 7.03
C THR A 366 -3.74 0.05 7.17
#